data_AF-X1UG21-F1
#
_entry.id   AF-X1UG21-F1
#
_cell.length_a   1.000
_cell.length_b   1.000
_cell.length_c   1.000
_cell.angle_alpha   90.00
_cell.angle_beta   90.00
_cell.angle_gamma   90.00
#
_symmetry.space_group_name_H-M   'P 1'
#
loop_
_entity.id
_entity.type
_entity.pdbx_description
1 polymer ?
#
loop_
_entity_poly.entity_id
_entity_poly.type
_entity_poly.pdbx_seq_one_letter_code
_entity_poly.pdbx_strand_id
1 'polypeptide(L)'
;GVINCYTSRLHKFSKMEVDVLTTVANEAAIAIENTELMVKTRVIQEELEARKLVERAKDILMQKLGLSGEEAYRRIQRQSMNTRKSMREVAEAIILTREIENG
;
A
#
# COMPACT_ATOMS: atom_id res chain seq x y z
N GLY A 1 9.62 18.11 14.55
CA GLY A 1 9.69 17.58 15.92
C GLY A 1 10.77 18.29 16.70
N VAL A 2 10.95 17.96 17.98
CA VAL A 2 12.08 18.47 18.80
C VAL A 2 12.89 17.29 19.34
N ILE A 3 14.20 17.44 19.44
CA ILE A 3 15.09 16.50 20.12
C ILE A 3 15.53 17.15 21.43
N ASN A 4 15.11 16.56 22.55
CA ASN A 4 15.54 16.98 23.87
C ASN A 4 16.68 16.09 24.34
N CYS A 5 17.79 16.71 24.75
CA CYS A 5 18.92 16.02 25.34
C CYS A 5 19.10 16.48 26.79
N TYR A 6 19.10 15.54 27.73
CA TYR A 6 19.25 15.81 29.16
C TYR A 6 20.51 15.14 29.69
N THR A 7 21.14 15.78 30.68
CA THR A 7 22.30 15.25 31.40
C THR A 7 21.98 15.16 32.89
N SER A 8 22.56 14.19 33.58
CA SER A 8 22.29 13.92 35.00
C SER A 8 22.93 14.93 35.96
N ARG A 9 23.79 15.82 35.45
CA ARG A 9 24.47 16.90 36.17
C ARG A 9 24.54 18.12 35.28
N LEU A 10 24.79 19.30 35.84
CA LEU A 10 24.93 20.54 35.07
C LEU A 10 26.01 20.36 33.98
N HIS A 11 25.58 20.38 32.72
CA HIS A 11 26.46 20.22 31.56
C HIS A 11 26.29 21.41 30.62
N LYS A 12 27.40 22.05 30.25
CA LYS A 12 27.42 23.09 29.23
C LYS A 12 27.89 22.45 27.93
N PHE A 13 26.95 22.21 27.02
CA PHE A 13 27.26 21.61 25.72
C PHE A 13 28.25 22.46 24.93
N SER A 14 29.28 21.80 24.42
CA SER A 14 30.22 22.35 23.46
C SER A 14 29.56 22.50 22.07
N LYS A 15 30.16 23.33 21.22
CA LYS A 15 29.69 23.51 19.84
C LYS A 15 29.64 22.18 19.08
N MET A 16 30.67 21.33 19.26
CA MET A 16 30.74 20.03 18.60
C MET A 16 29.57 19.11 19.00
N GLU A 17 29.20 19.07 20.28
CA GLU A 17 28.06 18.25 20.74
C GLU A 17 26.73 18.76 20.18
N VAL A 18 26.56 20.09 20.11
CA VAL A 18 25.38 20.69 19.48
C VAL A 18 25.35 20.40 17.99
N ASP A 19 26.49 20.50 17.29
CA ASP A 19 26.59 20.22 15.86
C ASP A 19 26.23 18.76 15.57
N VAL A 20 26.73 17.81 16.37
CA VAL A 20 26.38 16.38 16.24
C VAL A 20 24.88 16.15 16.45
N LEU A 21 24.29 16.71 17.51
CA LEU A 21 22.85 16.58 17.77
C LEU A 21 22.01 17.19 16.64
N THR A 22 22.47 18.30 16.07
CA THR A 22 21.81 18.97 14.94
C THR A 22 21.87 18.09 13.69
N THR A 23 23.02 17.49 13.38
CA THR A 23 23.17 16.54 12.26
C THR A 23 22.22 15.36 12.44
N VAL A 24 22.20 14.74 13.63
CA VAL A 24 21.28 13.62 13.91
C VAL A 24 19.82 14.03 13.77
N ALA A 25 19.45 15.23 14.24
CA ALA A 25 18.09 15.75 14.09
C ALA A 25 17.68 15.90 12.63
N ASN A 26 18.58 16.41 11.78
CA ASN A 26 18.34 16.58 10.35
C ASN A 26 18.17 15.23 9.66
N GLU A 27 19.06 14.27 9.93
CA GLU A 27 18.95 12.92 9.36
C GLU A 27 17.67 12.21 9.82
N ALA A 28 17.29 12.37 11.08
CA ALA A 28 16.03 11.83 11.59
C ALA A 28 14.82 12.44 10.88
N ALA A 29 14.82 13.77 10.65
CA ALA A 29 13.75 14.44 9.92
C ALA A 29 13.62 13.92 8.49
N ILE A 30 14.74 13.79 7.77
CA ILE A 30 14.78 13.24 6.40
C ILE A 30 14.28 11.79 6.39
N ALA A 31 14.73 10.95 7.32
CA ALA A 31 14.32 9.55 7.40
C ALA A 31 12.81 9.39 7.66
N ILE A 32 12.22 10.26 8.50
CA ILE A 32 10.77 10.29 8.75
C ILE A 32 10.01 10.65 7.47
N GLU A 33 10.42 11.72 6.78
CA GLU A 33 9.77 12.16 5.55
C GLU A 33 9.90 11.11 4.43
N ASN A 34 11.08 10.51 4.27
CA ASN A 34 11.30 9.42 3.33
C ASN A 34 10.41 8.22 3.64
N THR A 35 10.25 7.85 4.91
CA THR A 35 9.37 6.76 5.32
C THR A 35 7.90 7.08 4.97
N GLU A 36 7.44 8.30 5.21
CA GLU A 36 6.10 8.73 4.85
C GLU A 36 5.86 8.65 3.34
N LEU A 37 6.81 9.15 2.53
CA LEU A 37 6.77 9.07 1.08
C LEU A 37 6.75 7.61 0.59
N MET A 38 7.61 6.76 1.14
CA MET A 38 7.65 5.34 0.81
C MET A 38 6.32 4.64 1.12
N VAL A 39 5.70 4.94 2.26
CA VAL A 39 4.39 4.40 2.62
C VAL A 39 3.32 4.86 1.63
N LYS A 40 3.28 6.15 1.27
CA LYS A 40 2.35 6.68 0.26
C LYS A 40 2.54 6.00 -1.10
N THR A 41 3.78 5.88 -1.56
CA THR A 41 4.09 5.19 -2.82
C THR A 41 3.64 3.73 -2.79
N ARG A 42 3.88 3.02 -1.67
CA ARG A 42 3.45 1.62 -1.53
C ARG A 42 1.93 1.49 -1.58
N VAL A 43 1.19 2.34 -0.87
CA VAL A 43 -0.29 2.31 -0.88
C VAL A 43 -0.83 2.55 -2.29
N ILE A 44 -0.31 3.55 -3.00
CA ILE A 44 -0.72 3.83 -4.38
C ILE A 44 -0.42 2.66 -5.31
N GLN A 45 0.76 2.05 -5.14
CA GLN A 45 1.16 0.88 -5.93
C GLN A 45 0.24 -0.32 -5.68
N GLU A 46 -0.09 -0.61 -4.41
CA GLU A 46 -1.01 -1.66 -4.02
C GLU A 46 -2.43 -1.43 -4.57
N GLU A 47 -2.93 -0.19 -4.52
CA GLU A 47 -4.22 0.18 -5.12
C GLU A 47 -4.23 -0.02 -6.65
N LEU A 48 -3.15 0.38 -7.32
CA LEU A 48 -3.04 0.23 -8.77
C LEU A 48 -2.99 -1.24 -9.18
N GLU A 49 -2.26 -2.07 -8.44
CA GLU A 49 -2.22 -3.52 -8.66
C GLU A 49 -3.58 -4.16 -8.43
N ALA A 50 -4.30 -3.78 -7.36
CA ALA A 50 -5.65 -4.24 -7.11
C ALA A 50 -6.59 -3.89 -8.27
N ARG A 51 -6.52 -2.65 -8.80
CA ARG A 51 -7.31 -2.24 -9.98
C ARG A 51 -6.99 -3.09 -11.21
N LYS A 52 -5.71 -3.35 -11.49
CA LYS A 52 -5.30 -4.22 -12.61
C LYS A 52 -5.85 -5.64 -12.49
N LEU A 53 -5.83 -6.21 -11.29
CA LEU A 53 -6.40 -7.53 -11.03
C LEU A 53 -7.92 -7.56 -11.24
N VAL A 54 -8.63 -6.54 -10.74
CA VAL A 54 -10.09 -6.42 -10.92
C VAL A 54 -10.45 -6.30 -12.41
N GLU A 55 -9.71 -5.49 -13.17
CA GLU A 55 -9.93 -5.35 -14.61
C GLU A 55 -9.68 -6.67 -15.36
N ARG A 56 -8.59 -7.39 -15.04
CA ARG A 56 -8.32 -8.71 -15.63
C ARG A 56 -9.40 -9.73 -15.29
N ALA A 57 -9.89 -9.74 -14.04
CA ALA A 57 -11.00 -10.61 -13.65
C ALA A 57 -12.31 -10.24 -14.37
N LYS A 58 -12.56 -8.95 -14.59
CA LYS A 58 -13.69 -8.45 -15.36
C LYS A 58 -13.65 -8.98 -16.79
N ASP A 59 -12.51 -8.89 -17.47
CA ASP A 59 -12.32 -9.40 -18.83
C ASP A 59 -12.59 -10.91 -18.92
N ILE A 60 -12.13 -11.68 -17.94
CA ILE A 60 -12.39 -13.12 -17.85
C ILE A 60 -13.91 -13.39 -17.72
N LEU A 61 -14.61 -12.67 -16.84
CA LEU A 61 -16.05 -12.84 -16.67
C LEU A 61 -16.83 -12.41 -17.92
N MET A 62 -16.41 -11.35 -18.60
CA MET A 62 -16.98 -10.91 -19.87
C MET A 62 -16.86 -12.01 -20.93
N GLN A 63 -15.67 -12.60 -21.09
CA GLN A 63 -15.42 -13.66 -22.07
C GLN A 63 -16.16 -14.96 -21.73
N LYS A 64 -16.14 -15.38 -20.46
CA LYS A 64 -16.68 -16.68 -20.04
C LYS A 64 -18.19 -16.69 -19.94
N LEU A 65 -18.79 -15.57 -19.53
CA LEU A 65 -20.22 -15.49 -19.20
C LEU A 65 -20.99 -14.54 -20.13
N GLY A 66 -20.34 -13.95 -21.14
CA GLY A 66 -20.97 -13.02 -22.09
C GLY A 66 -21.50 -11.74 -21.44
N LEU A 67 -20.93 -11.35 -20.30
CA LEU A 67 -21.37 -10.16 -19.56
C LEU A 67 -20.79 -8.88 -20.18
N SER A 68 -21.50 -7.77 -20.02
CA SER A 68 -20.92 -6.44 -20.20
C SER A 68 -19.89 -6.14 -19.09
N GLY A 69 -19.02 -5.16 -19.33
CA GLY A 69 -18.04 -4.73 -18.32
C GLY A 69 -18.69 -4.29 -17.01
N GLU A 70 -19.82 -3.57 -17.07
CA GLU A 70 -20.54 -3.16 -15.86
C GLU A 70 -21.12 -4.34 -15.08
N GLU A 71 -21.70 -5.33 -15.78
CA GLU A 71 -22.27 -6.51 -15.15
C GLU A 71 -21.19 -7.39 -14.52
N ALA A 72 -20.06 -7.55 -15.19
CA ALA A 72 -18.89 -8.25 -14.66
C ALA A 72 -18.34 -7.54 -13.41
N TYR A 73 -18.19 -6.22 -13.43
CA TYR A 73 -17.77 -5.45 -12.25
C TYR A 73 -18.76 -5.59 -11.09
N ARG A 74 -20.06 -5.42 -11.36
CA ARG A 74 -21.12 -5.62 -10.35
C ARG A 74 -21.13 -7.04 -9.78
N ARG A 75 -20.80 -8.05 -10.59
CA ARG A 75 -20.66 -9.43 -10.13
C ARG A 75 -19.53 -9.58 -9.13
N ILE A 76 -18.33 -9.06 -9.45
CA ILE A 76 -17.17 -9.08 -8.54
C ILE A 76 -17.52 -8.35 -7.24
N GLN A 77 -18.16 -7.18 -7.34
CA GLN A 77 -18.57 -6.38 -6.19
C GLN A 77 -19.56 -7.13 -5.28
N ARG A 78 -20.60 -7.74 -5.86
CA ARG A 78 -21.57 -8.53 -5.10
C ARG A 78 -20.89 -9.73 -4.44
N GLN A 79 -19.97 -10.39 -5.13
CA GLN A 79 -19.23 -11.53 -4.58
C GLN A 79 -18.33 -11.10 -3.40
N SER A 80 -17.67 -9.95 -3.51
CA SER A 80 -16.89 -9.35 -2.41
C SER A 80 -17.75 -9.12 -1.16
N MET A 81 -18.93 -8.50 -1.32
CA MET A 81 -19.86 -8.28 -0.20
C MET A 81 -20.36 -9.60 0.41
N ASN A 82 -20.78 -10.55 -0.42
CA ASN A 82 -21.34 -11.83 0.03
C ASN A 82 -20.30 -12.69 0.77
N THR A 83 -19.03 -12.60 0.37
CA THR A 83 -17.93 -13.38 0.96
C THR A 83 -17.13 -12.63 2.02
N ARG A 84 -17.42 -11.33 2.23
CA ARG A 84 -16.65 -10.42 3.11
C ARG A 84 -15.16 -10.41 2.78
N LYS A 85 -14.82 -10.53 1.50
CA LYS A 85 -13.46 -10.46 0.98
C LYS A 85 -13.26 -9.17 0.21
N SER A 86 -12.02 -8.69 0.13
CA SER A 86 -11.69 -7.54 -0.71
C SER A 86 -11.98 -7.83 -2.20
N MET A 87 -12.24 -6.77 -2.98
CA MET A 87 -12.37 -6.87 -4.43
C MET A 87 -11.16 -7.55 -5.09
N ARG A 88 -9.96 -7.30 -4.54
CA ARG A 88 -8.70 -7.90 -4.98
C ARG A 88 -8.71 -9.43 -4.82
N GLU A 89 -9.03 -9.93 -3.62
CA GLU A 89 -9.06 -11.38 -3.36
C GLU A 89 -10.09 -12.10 -4.23
N VAL A 90 -11.25 -11.48 -4.47
CA VAL A 90 -12.26 -12.05 -5.39
C VAL A 90 -11.73 -12.09 -6.83
N ALA A 91 -11.06 -11.03 -7.28
CA ALA A 91 -10.47 -10.97 -8.60
C ALA A 91 -9.35 -12.02 -8.78
N GLU A 92 -8.48 -12.17 -7.80
CA GLU A 92 -7.43 -13.20 -7.77
C GLU A 92 -8.04 -14.61 -7.84
N ALA A 93 -9.12 -14.88 -7.10
CA ALA A 93 -9.80 -16.18 -7.15
C ALA A 93 -10.40 -16.48 -8.54
N ILE A 94 -10.96 -15.47 -9.21
CA ILE A 94 -11.48 -15.61 -10.58
C ILE A 94 -10.34 -15.92 -11.55
N ILE A 95 -9.23 -15.19 -11.46
CA ILE A 95 -8.05 -15.40 -12.32
C ILE A 95 -7.46 -16.79 -12.10
N LEU A 96 -7.28 -17.20 -10.84
CA LEU A 96 -6.75 -18.52 -10.49
C LEU A 96 -7.63 -19.64 -11.04
N THR A 97 -8.95 -19.51 -10.94
CA THR A 97 -9.89 -20.50 -11.49
C THR A 97 -9.70 -20.64 -13.00
N ARG A 98 -9.51 -19.52 -13.73
CA ARG A 98 -9.26 -19.53 -15.17
C ARG A 98 -7.91 -20.15 -15.54
N GLU A 99 -6.87 -19.92 -14.74
CA GLU A 99 -5.55 -20.51 -14.95
C GLU A 99 -5.57 -22.03 -14.76
N ILE A 100 -6.32 -22.53 -13.78
CA ILE A 100 -6.54 -23.97 -13.56
C ILE A 100 -7.34 -24.60 -14.71
N GLU A 101 -8.37 -23.92 -15.24
CA GLU A 101 -9.17 -24.43 -16.36
C GLU A 101 -8.41 -24.52 -17.70
N ASN A 102 -7.33 -23.75 -17.84
CA ASN A 102 -6.53 -23.68 -19.06
C ASN A 102 -5.26 -24.55 -19.01
N GLY A 103 -4.96 -25.20 -17.88
CA GLY A 103 -3.83 -26.12 -17.71
C GLY A 103 -4.27 -27.57 -17.79
#